data_AF-A0A2V6SGX2-F1
#
_entry.id   AF-A0A2V6SGX2-F1
#
_cell.length_a   1.000
_cell.length_b   1.000
_cell.length_c   1.000
_cell.angle_alpha   90.00
_cell.angle_beta   90.00
_cell.angle_gamma   90.00
#
_symmetry.space_group_name_H-M   'P 1'
#
loop_
_entity.id
_entity.type
_entity.pdbx_description
1 polymer ?
#
loop_
_entity_poly.entity_id
_entity_poly.type
_entity_poly.pdbx_seq_one_letter_code
_entity_poly.pdbx_strand_id
1 'polypeptide(L)'
;MATFREQAEALAEGGVDLFAVETMMFPQEAVAAIRACKAAADLPVMATMFFQYEDLHDRDRTMWGESPAEVAKNLLAAGADLVGMNCGRGPDRAIAIIREMRRVTDAPLVAYPNAGLPITTGDQVTYELEPEAMAKDYPA
;
A
#
# COMPACT_ATOMS: atom_id res chain seq x y z
N MET A 1 -1.99 -5.28 18.49
CA MET A 1 -0.80 -4.48 18.87
C MET A 1 0.36 -5.35 19.32
N ALA A 2 0.19 -6.29 20.26
CA ALA A 2 1.29 -7.15 20.73
C ALA A 2 2.04 -7.86 19.59
N THR A 3 1.32 -8.49 18.65
CA THR A 3 1.91 -9.21 17.51
C THR A 3 2.76 -8.32 16.59
N PHE A 4 2.28 -7.12 16.24
CA PHE A 4 3.05 -6.19 15.39
C PHE A 4 4.28 -5.61 16.10
N ARG A 5 4.18 -5.40 17.42
CA ARG A 5 5.28 -4.82 18.20
C ARG A 5 6.47 -5.77 18.27
N GLU A 6 6.23 -7.05 18.52
CA GLU A 6 7.28 -8.08 18.55
C GLU A 6 8.05 -8.14 17.22
N GLN A 7 7.32 -8.15 16.09
CA GLN A 7 7.93 -8.14 14.76
C GLN A 7 8.73 -6.86 14.51
N ALA A 8 8.19 -5.70 14.88
CA ALA A 8 8.87 -4.41 14.70
C ALA A 8 10.14 -4.29 15.55
N GLU A 9 10.14 -4.77 16.79
CA GLU A 9 11.32 -4.79 17.65
C GLU A 9 12.42 -5.69 17.08
N ALA A 10 12.05 -6.89 16.60
CA ALA A 10 13.01 -7.81 15.97
C ALA A 10 13.61 -7.24 14.67
N LEU A 11 12.80 -6.58 13.84
CA LEU A 11 13.28 -5.92 12.62
C LEU A 11 14.22 -4.74 12.95
N ALA A 12 13.88 -3.94 13.97
CA ALA A 12 14.73 -2.84 14.42
C ALA A 12 16.09 -3.33 14.95
N GLU A 13 16.10 -4.41 15.74
CA GLU A 13 17.35 -5.04 16.20
C GLU A 13 18.18 -5.57 15.02
N GLY A 14 17.53 -6.05 13.97
CA GLY A 14 18.16 -6.45 12.71
C GLY A 14 18.77 -5.28 11.91
N GLY A 15 18.52 -4.03 12.30
CA GLY A 15 19.12 -2.85 11.69
C GLY A 15 18.46 -2.40 10.38
N VAL A 16 17.15 -2.57 10.23
CA VAL A 16 16.41 -2.06 9.06
C VAL A 16 16.41 -0.52 9.03
N ASP A 17 16.35 0.04 7.81
CA ASP A 17 16.28 1.50 7.63
C ASP A 17 14.85 2.05 7.76
N LEU A 18 13.83 1.22 7.58
CA LEU A 18 12.41 1.58 7.68
C LEU A 18 11.53 0.35 7.93
N PHE A 19 10.30 0.58 8.39
CA PHE A 19 9.26 -0.44 8.46
C PHE A 19 8.31 -0.34 7.26
N ALA A 20 8.05 -1.48 6.61
CA ALA A 20 7.06 -1.60 5.54
C ALA A 20 5.80 -2.30 6.07
N VAL A 21 4.76 -1.53 6.38
CA VAL A 21 3.42 -2.02 6.72
C VAL A 21 2.63 -2.14 5.41
N GLU A 22 2.71 -3.29 4.76
CA GLU A 22 2.20 -3.45 3.40
C GLU A 22 1.10 -4.49 3.22
N THR A 23 0.42 -4.42 2.08
CA THR A 23 -0.66 -5.35 1.69
C THR A 23 -1.79 -5.38 2.73
N MET A 24 -2.01 -4.27 3.41
CA MET A 24 -3.07 -4.16 4.39
C MET A 24 -4.42 -4.04 3.67
N MET A 25 -5.42 -4.78 4.17
CA MET A 25 -6.79 -4.73 3.65
C MET A 25 -7.71 -3.88 4.52
N PHE A 26 -7.36 -3.75 5.80
CA PHE A 26 -8.16 -3.08 6.82
C PHE A 26 -7.40 -1.86 7.35
N PRO A 27 -7.94 -0.63 7.18
CA PRO A 27 -7.26 0.57 7.66
C PRO A 27 -6.99 0.56 9.18
N GLN A 28 -7.88 -0.05 9.96
CA GLN A 28 -7.76 -0.14 11.42
C GLN A 28 -6.61 -1.07 11.83
N GLU A 29 -6.39 -2.14 11.08
CA GLU A 29 -5.26 -3.05 11.28
C GLU A 29 -3.95 -2.36 10.91
N ALA A 30 -3.92 -1.64 9.77
CA ALA A 30 -2.77 -0.83 9.36
C ALA A 30 -2.41 0.23 10.40
N VAL A 31 -3.41 0.93 10.96
CA VAL A 31 -3.22 1.90 12.06
C VAL A 31 -2.58 1.23 13.29
N ALA A 32 -3.02 0.03 13.65
CA ALA A 32 -2.45 -0.71 14.77
C ALA A 32 -1.00 -1.13 14.51
N ALA A 33 -0.67 -1.53 13.29
CA ALA A 33 0.69 -1.88 12.87
C ALA A 33 1.62 -0.66 12.85
N ILE A 34 1.18 0.46 12.24
CA ILE A 34 1.94 1.72 12.21
C ILE A 34 2.32 2.16 13.63
N ARG A 35 1.33 2.20 14.53
CA ARG A 35 1.57 2.60 15.92
C ARG A 35 2.52 1.67 16.66
N ALA A 36 2.46 0.36 16.36
CA ALA A 36 3.39 -0.60 16.94
C ALA A 36 4.83 -0.36 16.44
N CYS A 37 5.01 -0.09 15.14
CA CYS A 37 6.31 0.27 14.56
C CYS A 37 6.88 1.56 15.17
N LYS A 38 6.09 2.64 15.24
CA LYS A 38 6.54 3.91 15.84
C LYS A 38 6.86 3.79 17.35
N ALA A 39 6.25 2.82 18.04
CA ALA A 39 6.55 2.54 19.44
C ALA A 39 7.74 1.60 19.66
N ALA A 40 8.19 0.89 18.61
CA ALA A 40 9.30 -0.05 18.67
C ALA A 40 10.65 0.65 18.44
N ALA A 41 10.71 1.58 17.47
CA ALA A 41 11.92 2.31 17.15
C ALA A 41 11.64 3.67 16.50
N ASP A 42 12.61 4.59 16.59
CA ASP A 42 12.59 5.87 15.87
C ASP A 42 13.04 5.68 14.42
N LEU A 43 12.23 4.96 13.65
CA LEU A 43 12.45 4.68 12.24
C LEU A 43 11.25 5.16 11.40
N PRO A 44 11.47 5.47 10.10
CA PRO A 44 10.39 5.75 9.17
C PRO A 44 9.44 4.56 9.02
N VAL A 45 8.14 4.85 8.88
CA VAL A 45 7.11 3.84 8.59
C VAL A 45 6.45 4.14 7.25
N MET A 46 6.62 3.21 6.32
CA MET A 46 5.82 3.12 5.09
C MET A 46 4.55 2.34 5.36
N ALA A 47 3.41 2.83 4.89
CA ALA A 47 2.15 2.11 4.95
C ALA A 47 1.42 2.05 3.60
N THR A 48 1.21 0.84 3.07
CA THR A 48 0.47 0.63 1.82
C THR A 48 -0.76 -0.24 2.04
N MET A 49 -1.79 0.07 1.25
CA MET A 49 -3.07 -0.64 1.28
C MET A 49 -3.39 -1.23 -0.08
N PHE A 50 -4.12 -2.34 -0.08
CA PHE A 50 -4.73 -2.90 -1.28
C PHE A 50 -6.08 -2.23 -1.56
N PHE A 51 -6.32 -1.89 -2.82
CA PHE A 51 -7.61 -1.39 -3.29
C PHE A 51 -8.13 -2.27 -4.42
N GLN A 52 -9.40 -2.63 -4.33
CA GLN A 52 -10.15 -3.28 -5.38
C GLN A 52 -10.87 -2.24 -6.23
N TYR A 53 -10.84 -2.45 -7.55
CA TYR A 53 -11.61 -1.65 -8.48
C TYR A 53 -13.08 -2.12 -8.49
N GLU A 54 -14.01 -1.20 -8.25
CA GLU A 54 -15.45 -1.41 -8.33
C GLU A 54 -15.99 -0.97 -9.71
N ASP A 55 -16.18 -1.91 -10.63
CA ASP A 55 -16.63 -1.64 -12.00
C ASP A 55 -17.95 -0.84 -12.07
N LEU A 56 -18.90 -1.15 -11.17
CA LEU A 56 -20.23 -0.54 -11.18
C LEU A 56 -20.20 0.99 -10.96
N HIS A 57 -19.22 1.47 -10.21
CA HIS A 57 -19.11 2.87 -9.82
C HIS A 57 -17.83 3.55 -10.33
N ASP A 58 -17.04 2.85 -11.14
CA ASP A 58 -15.74 3.29 -11.67
C ASP A 58 -14.85 3.95 -10.61
N ARG A 59 -14.56 3.20 -9.53
CA ARG A 59 -13.77 3.72 -8.41
C ARG A 59 -12.98 2.62 -7.72
N ASP A 60 -11.85 2.98 -7.10
CA ASP A 60 -11.08 2.05 -6.27
C ASP A 60 -11.48 2.20 -4.80
N ARG A 61 -11.67 1.08 -4.10
CA ARG A 61 -12.01 1.03 -2.69
C ARG A 61 -11.26 -0.08 -1.97
N THR A 62 -11.05 0.08 -0.68
CA THR A 62 -10.72 -1.05 0.19
C THR A 62 -11.86 -2.07 0.17
N MET A 63 -11.64 -3.25 0.74
CA MET A 63 -12.66 -4.29 0.86
C MET A 63 -13.95 -3.82 1.58
N TRP A 64 -13.88 -2.74 2.38
CA TRP A 64 -15.01 -2.20 3.15
C TRP A 64 -15.50 -0.83 2.66
N GLY A 65 -15.04 -0.38 1.50
CA GLY A 65 -15.60 0.80 0.84
C GLY A 65 -14.93 2.12 1.22
N GLU A 66 -13.81 2.12 1.96
CA GLU A 66 -13.01 3.33 2.17
C GLU A 66 -12.30 3.75 0.88
N SER A 67 -12.29 5.05 0.63
CA SER A 67 -11.58 5.65 -0.51
C SER A 67 -10.07 5.77 -0.27
N PRO A 68 -9.25 5.79 -1.34
CA PRO A 68 -7.82 6.10 -1.23
C PRO A 68 -7.52 7.36 -0.42
N ALA A 69 -8.31 8.42 -0.60
CA ALA A 69 -8.14 9.68 0.12
C ALA A 69 -8.41 9.55 1.62
N GLU A 70 -9.47 8.82 2.03
CA GLU A 70 -9.76 8.57 3.45
C GLU A 70 -8.67 7.72 4.09
N VAL A 71 -8.23 6.68 3.39
CA VAL A 71 -7.14 5.80 3.84
C VAL A 71 -5.85 6.59 4.04
N ALA A 72 -5.42 7.41 3.08
CA ALA A 72 -4.21 8.22 3.21
C ALA A 72 -4.22 9.10 4.46
N LYS A 73 -5.34 9.79 4.74
CA LYS A 73 -5.50 10.58 5.97
C LYS A 73 -5.37 9.72 7.23
N ASN A 74 -6.02 8.56 7.24
CA ASN A 74 -6.02 7.67 8.40
C ASN A 74 -4.63 7.12 8.73
N LEU A 75 -3.88 6.69 7.71
CA LEU A 75 -2.53 6.14 7.88
C LEU A 75 -1.54 7.21 8.33
N LEU A 76 -1.59 8.40 7.73
CA LEU A 76 -0.75 9.53 8.15
C LEU A 76 -1.07 9.99 9.57
N ALA A 77 -2.35 10.07 9.93
CA ALA A 77 -2.77 10.39 11.30
C ALA A 77 -2.34 9.32 12.32
N ALA A 78 -2.07 8.09 11.88
CA ALA A 78 -1.50 7.04 12.74
C ALA A 78 0.01 7.17 12.94
N GLY A 79 0.69 8.01 12.15
CA GLY A 79 2.13 8.26 12.25
C GLY A 79 2.97 7.64 11.13
N ALA A 80 2.35 7.19 10.02
CA ALA A 80 3.11 6.79 8.84
C ALA A 80 3.82 8.00 8.23
N ASP A 81 5.04 7.80 7.77
CA ASP A 81 5.89 8.84 7.18
C ASP A 81 5.68 8.91 5.65
N LEU A 82 5.29 7.80 5.03
CA LEU A 82 4.90 7.73 3.61
C LEU A 82 3.82 6.68 3.40
N VAL A 83 2.86 6.97 2.51
CA VAL A 83 1.64 6.15 2.34
C VAL A 83 1.36 5.85 0.88
N GLY A 84 0.62 4.78 0.62
CA GLY A 84 0.39 4.41 -0.77
C GLY A 84 -0.39 3.14 -0.98
N MET A 85 -0.11 2.50 -2.11
CA MET A 85 -0.77 1.28 -2.52
C MET A 85 0.22 0.26 -3.08
N ASN A 86 -0.10 -1.02 -2.92
CA ASN A 86 0.63 -2.09 -3.58
C ASN A 86 -0.33 -3.20 -4.04
N CYS A 87 0.19 -4.13 -4.85
CA CYS A 87 -0.60 -5.21 -5.44
C CYS A 87 -1.67 -4.66 -6.41
N GLY A 88 -2.84 -5.28 -6.53
CA GLY A 88 -3.89 -4.80 -7.43
C GLY A 88 -3.68 -5.14 -8.90
N ARG A 89 -4.27 -4.33 -9.78
CA ARG A 89 -4.44 -4.66 -11.20
C ARG A 89 -3.24 -4.29 -12.07
N GLY A 90 -2.58 -3.17 -11.80
CA GLY A 90 -1.54 -2.63 -12.67
C GLY A 90 -1.37 -1.11 -12.57
N PRO A 91 -0.50 -0.54 -13.43
CA PRO A 91 -0.18 0.89 -13.44
C PRO A 91 -1.38 1.81 -13.65
N ASP A 92 -2.34 1.41 -14.49
CA ASP A 92 -3.55 2.17 -14.82
C ASP A 92 -4.35 2.54 -13.56
N ARG A 93 -4.63 1.56 -12.70
CA ARG A 93 -5.33 1.78 -11.43
C ARG A 93 -4.44 2.41 -10.38
N ALA A 94 -3.16 2.03 -10.32
CA ALA A 94 -2.23 2.62 -9.36
C ALA A 94 -2.12 4.14 -9.51
N ILE A 95 -2.02 4.64 -10.75
CA ILE A 95 -1.99 6.08 -11.02
C ILE A 95 -3.29 6.76 -10.56
N ALA A 96 -4.45 6.14 -10.78
CA ALA A 96 -5.73 6.67 -10.34
C ALA A 96 -5.82 6.78 -8.81
N ILE A 97 -5.44 5.71 -8.10
CA ILE A 97 -5.39 5.63 -6.64
C ILE A 97 -4.46 6.70 -6.07
N ILE A 98 -3.24 6.79 -6.60
CA ILE A 98 -2.24 7.76 -6.13
C ILE A 98 -2.69 9.20 -6.39
N ARG A 99 -3.31 9.48 -7.54
CA ARG A 99 -3.91 10.80 -7.82
C ARG A 99 -5.01 11.15 -6.83
N GLU A 100 -5.81 10.18 -6.40
CA GLU A 100 -6.85 10.40 -5.39
C GLU A 100 -6.25 10.69 -4.01
N MET A 101 -5.26 9.91 -3.57
CA MET A 101 -4.50 10.18 -2.33
C MET A 101 -3.83 11.55 -2.35
N ARG A 102 -3.25 11.93 -3.49
CA ARG A 102 -2.53 13.18 -3.67
C ARG A 102 -3.38 14.43 -3.41
N ARG A 103 -4.70 14.34 -3.58
CA ARG A 103 -5.64 15.45 -3.33
C ARG A 103 -5.72 15.88 -1.87
N VAL A 104 -5.26 15.04 -0.93
CA VAL A 104 -5.49 15.26 0.51
C VAL A 104 -4.24 15.34 1.38
N THR A 105 -3.06 15.15 0.83
CA THR A 105 -1.81 15.18 1.60
C THR A 105 -0.61 15.49 0.72
N ASP A 106 0.35 16.27 1.24
CA ASP A 106 1.67 16.53 0.66
C ASP A 106 2.75 15.51 1.02
N ALA A 107 2.41 14.52 1.84
CA ALA A 107 3.34 13.46 2.23
C ALA A 107 3.85 12.66 1.01
N PRO A 108 5.05 12.06 1.11
CA PRO A 108 5.53 11.15 0.07
C PRO A 108 4.53 10.02 -0.19
N LEU A 109 4.26 9.76 -1.47
CA LEU A 109 3.39 8.69 -1.91
C LEU A 109 4.20 7.60 -2.59
N VAL A 110 3.79 6.35 -2.39
CA VAL A 110 4.46 5.17 -2.94
C VAL A 110 3.45 4.27 -3.67
N ALA A 111 3.86 3.70 -4.80
CA ALA A 111 3.06 2.73 -5.54
C ALA A 111 3.92 1.64 -6.14
N TYR A 112 3.52 0.40 -5.92
CA TYR A 112 4.13 -0.77 -6.56
C TYR A 112 3.04 -1.80 -6.87
N PRO A 113 2.29 -1.61 -7.99
CA PRO A 113 1.23 -2.52 -8.37
C PRO A 113 1.78 -3.83 -8.95
N ASN A 114 0.88 -4.81 -9.17
CA ASN A 114 1.24 -6.03 -9.88
C ASN A 114 1.50 -5.77 -11.37
N ALA A 115 2.20 -6.70 -12.02
CA ALA A 115 2.39 -6.75 -13.47
C ALA A 115 1.13 -7.28 -14.19
N GLY A 116 -0.01 -6.61 -14.02
CA GLY A 116 -1.31 -7.08 -14.49
C GLY A 116 -2.05 -7.90 -13.44
N LEU A 117 -3.23 -8.44 -13.82
CA LEU A 117 -3.92 -9.41 -12.99
C LEU A 117 -3.27 -10.78 -13.09
N PRO A 118 -3.26 -11.58 -12.01
CA PRO A 118 -2.80 -12.95 -12.07
C PRO A 118 -3.70 -13.78 -12.99
N ILE A 119 -3.08 -14.57 -13.84
CA ILE A 119 -3.75 -15.55 -14.70
C ILE A 119 -3.36 -16.94 -14.22
N THR A 120 -4.36 -17.74 -13.86
CA THR A 120 -4.14 -19.12 -13.41
C THR A 120 -4.42 -20.08 -14.55
N THR A 121 -3.39 -20.84 -14.96
CA THR A 121 -3.49 -21.91 -15.95
C THR A 121 -2.99 -23.21 -15.32
N GLY A 122 -3.91 -24.13 -15.01
CA GLY A 122 -3.56 -25.35 -14.27
C GLY A 122 -3.13 -25.03 -12.83
N ASP A 123 -1.90 -25.42 -12.47
CA ASP A 123 -1.25 -25.15 -11.19
C ASP A 123 -0.31 -23.94 -11.22
N GLN A 124 -0.22 -23.25 -12.36
CA GLN A 124 0.66 -22.10 -12.54
C GLN A 124 -0.10 -20.78 -12.51
N VAL A 125 0.47 -19.79 -11.81
CA VAL A 125 0.02 -18.39 -11.81
C VAL A 125 1.05 -17.54 -12.55
N THR A 126 0.61 -16.79 -13.56
CA THR A 126 1.44 -15.87 -14.34
C THR A 126 0.92 -14.44 -14.28
N TYR A 127 1.79 -13.48 -14.53
CA TYR A 127 1.51 -12.06 -14.70
C TYR A 127 2.07 -11.64 -16.05
N GLU A 128 1.22 -11.11 -16.93
CA GLU A 128 1.54 -10.95 -18.35
C GLU A 128 1.95 -9.52 -18.76
N LEU A 129 2.00 -8.57 -17.81
CA LEU A 129 2.43 -7.21 -18.12
C LEU A 129 3.96 -7.14 -18.21
N GLU A 130 4.47 -6.98 -19.43
CA GLU A 130 5.90 -6.87 -19.70
C GLU A 130 6.54 -5.58 -19.14
N PRO A 131 7.87 -5.56 -18.89
CA PRO A 131 8.57 -4.42 -18.27
C PRO A 131 8.34 -3.08 -18.98
N GLU A 132 8.36 -3.04 -20.31
CA GLU A 132 8.14 -1.80 -21.08
C GLU A 132 6.72 -1.28 -20.88
N ALA A 133 5.74 -2.17 -20.83
CA ALA A 133 4.34 -1.80 -20.58
C ALA A 133 4.13 -1.34 -19.13
N MET A 134 4.81 -1.96 -18.17
CA MET A 134 4.80 -1.55 -16.77
C MET A 134 5.37 -0.14 -16.59
N ALA A 135 6.46 0.20 -17.28
CA ALA A 135 7.16 1.48 -17.13
C ALA A 135 6.50 2.65 -17.89
N LYS A 136 5.76 2.35 -18.97
CA LYS A 136 5.30 3.32 -19.98
C LYS A 136 4.62 4.57 -19.42
N ASP A 137 3.81 4.43 -18.37
CA ASP A 137 2.94 5.50 -17.86
C ASP A 137 3.54 6.27 -16.67
N TYR A 138 4.73 5.88 -16.20
CA TYR A 138 5.45 6.57 -15.13
C TYR A 138 6.42 7.61 -15.71
N PRO A 139 6.56 8.79 -15.07
CA PRO A 139 7.57 9.76 -15.48
C PRO A 139 8.98 9.17 -15.32
N ALA A 140 9.84 9.45 -16.30
CA ALA A 140 11.24 9.07 -16.30
C ALA A 140 12.08 9.94 -15.36
#